data_AF-A0A929K3H0-F1
#
_entry.id   AF-A0A929K3H0-F1
#
_cell.length_a   1.000
_cell.length_b   1.000
_cell.length_c   1.000
_cell.angle_alpha   90.00
_cell.angle_beta   90.00
_cell.angle_gamma   90.00
#
_symmetry.space_group_name_H-M   'P 1'
#
loop_
_entity.id
_entity.type
_entity.pdbx_description
1 polymer ?
#
loop_
_entity_poly.entity_id
_entity_poly.type
_entity_poly.pdbx_seq_one_letter_code
_entity_poly.pdbx_strand_id
1 'polypeptide(L)'
;LNCGALTETLLESELFGHERGAFTGAIAMKKGRFELADGGTLFLDEVGEMPPSLQVKLLRVLQEMEFERVGGTKTIKVDVRILAASNRKLKEDIDRGIFREDLFYRLNVVQIEVPPLKDRTEDLPFLTAHFIEKFQPSKKKKIELAPEVWKALYNYSWP
;
A
#
# COMPACT_ATOMS: atom_id res chain seq x y z
N LEU A 1 -1.09 0.76 4.66
CA LEU A 1 0.12 0.16 5.24
C LEU A 1 1.10 -0.05 4.10
N ASN A 2 2.32 0.45 4.21
CA ASN A 2 3.35 0.22 3.19
C ASN A 2 4.18 -1.02 3.56
N CYS A 3 4.16 -2.04 2.70
CA CYS A 3 4.78 -3.33 2.94
C CYS A 3 6.30 -3.33 2.74
N GLY A 4 6.84 -2.40 1.95
CA GLY A 4 8.29 -2.28 1.73
C GLY A 4 9.03 -1.47 2.81
N ALA A 5 8.30 -0.72 3.65
CA ALA A 5 8.90 0.21 4.62
C ALA A 5 9.33 -0.45 5.96
N LEU A 6 8.99 -1.72 6.19
CA LEU A 6 9.18 -2.40 7.48
C LEU A 6 9.94 -3.72 7.31
N THR A 7 10.64 -4.14 8.36
CA THR A 7 11.19 -5.50 8.43
C THR A 7 10.04 -6.52 8.49
N GLU A 8 10.29 -7.75 8.05
CA GLU A 8 9.28 -8.82 8.03
C GLU A 8 8.55 -8.99 9.36
N THR A 9 9.29 -9.05 10.48
CA THR A 9 8.72 -9.21 11.82
C THR A 9 7.85 -8.04 12.26
N LEU A 10 8.25 -6.81 11.90
CA LEU A 10 7.46 -5.62 12.19
C LEU A 10 6.24 -5.52 11.29
N LEU A 11 6.36 -5.88 10.01
CA LEU A 11 5.26 -5.91 9.07
C LEU A 11 4.19 -6.93 9.50
N GLU A 12 4.61 -8.11 9.92
CA GLU A 12 3.73 -9.16 10.45
C GLU A 12 2.97 -8.67 11.68
N SER A 13 3.70 -8.08 12.63
CA SER A 13 3.16 -7.52 13.86
C SER A 13 2.23 -6.32 13.61
N GLU A 14 2.50 -5.48 12.59
CA GLU A 14 1.58 -4.43 12.17
C GLU A 14 0.32 -5.00 11.53
N LEU A 15 0.43 -5.96 10.61
CA LEU A 15 -0.72 -6.54 9.90
C LEU A 15 -1.66 -7.30 10.85
N PHE A 16 -1.10 -8.25 11.59
CA PHE A 16 -1.86 -9.24 12.37
C PHE A 16 -1.87 -8.93 13.87
N GLY A 17 -1.07 -7.97 14.33
CA GLY A 17 -0.93 -7.72 15.76
C GLY A 17 -0.12 -8.82 16.45
N HIS A 18 0.09 -8.66 17.75
CA HIS A 18 0.81 -9.64 18.56
C HIS A 18 0.24 -9.71 19.97
N GLU A 19 0.35 -10.89 20.57
CA GLU A 19 0.11 -11.06 22.00
C GLU A 19 1.34 -10.66 22.82
N ARG A 20 1.12 -10.36 24.11
CA ARG A 20 2.23 -10.09 25.04
C ARG A 20 3.15 -11.30 25.12
N GLY A 21 4.45 -11.10 24.94
CA GLY A 21 5.47 -12.15 24.99
C GLY A 21 5.65 -12.93 23.68
N ALA A 22 5.01 -12.52 22.58
CA ALA A 22 5.13 -13.21 21.29
C ALA A 22 6.56 -13.20 20.70
N PHE A 23 7.35 -12.16 21.01
CA PHE A 23 8.76 -12.03 20.62
C PHE A 23 9.50 -11.10 21.61
N THR A 24 10.82 -11.01 21.49
CA THR A 24 11.64 -10.10 22.30
C THR A 24 11.24 -8.64 22.06
N GLY A 25 10.67 -7.99 23.09
CA GLY A 25 10.14 -6.63 22.98
C GLY A 25 8.61 -6.53 22.88
N ALA A 26 7.89 -7.65 22.82
CA ALA A 26 6.42 -7.69 22.90
C ALA A 26 5.94 -7.49 24.35
N ILE A 27 6.11 -6.29 24.89
CA ILE A 27 5.82 -5.96 26.30
C ILE A 27 4.31 -5.97 26.59
N ALA A 28 3.49 -5.66 25.59
CA ALA A 28 2.04 -5.61 25.67
C ALA A 28 1.41 -6.28 24.45
N MET A 29 0.11 -6.55 24.52
CA MET A 29 -0.67 -6.96 23.35
C MET A 29 -0.90 -5.75 22.45
N LYS A 30 -0.85 -5.96 21.13
CA LYS A 30 -1.13 -4.94 20.13
C LYS A 30 -2.07 -5.50 19.06
N LYS A 31 -3.12 -4.75 18.75
CA LYS A 31 -4.04 -5.05 17.65
C LYS A 31 -3.37 -4.78 16.29
N GLY A 32 -3.61 -5.68 15.35
CA GLY A 32 -3.12 -5.55 13.97
C GLY A 32 -4.00 -4.64 13.12
N ARG A 33 -3.50 -4.27 11.93
CA ARG A 33 -4.24 -3.46 10.95
C ARG A 33 -5.51 -4.14 10.45
N PHE A 34 -5.54 -5.47 10.35
CA PHE A 34 -6.77 -6.19 10.00
C PHE A 34 -7.87 -5.99 11.04
N GLU A 35 -7.54 -6.13 12.33
CA GLU A 35 -8.51 -5.90 13.41
C GLU A 35 -8.94 -4.43 13.51
N LEU A 36 -8.01 -3.50 13.28
CA LEU A 36 -8.32 -2.07 13.31
C LEU A 36 -9.15 -1.62 12.11
N ALA A 37 -9.12 -2.35 11.00
CA ALA A 37 -9.86 -2.06 9.78
C ALA A 37 -11.16 -2.86 9.64
N ASP A 38 -11.56 -3.59 10.68
CA ASP A 38 -12.81 -4.36 10.72
C ASP A 38 -14.03 -3.47 10.46
N GLY A 39 -14.91 -3.91 9.55
CA GLY A 39 -16.02 -3.13 9.00
C GLY A 39 -15.61 -2.02 8.02
N GLY A 40 -14.34 -1.98 7.60
CA GLY A 40 -13.75 -0.87 6.85
C GLY A 40 -12.94 -1.30 5.62
N THR A 41 -11.88 -0.54 5.32
CA THR A 41 -10.98 -0.81 4.19
C THR A 41 -9.53 -0.74 4.63
N LEU A 42 -8.75 -1.77 4.27
CA LEU A 42 -7.31 -1.80 4.47
C LEU A 42 -6.60 -1.64 3.12
N PHE A 43 -5.79 -0.57 3.02
CA PHE A 43 -4.93 -0.33 1.87
C PHE A 43 -3.53 -0.91 2.13
N LEU A 44 -3.09 -1.80 1.24
CA LEU A 44 -1.77 -2.43 1.22
C LEU A 44 -0.97 -1.83 0.07
N ASP A 45 -0.03 -0.97 0.42
CA ASP A 45 0.86 -0.30 -0.52
C ASP A 45 2.15 -1.11 -0.67
N GLU A 46 2.67 -1.18 -1.90
CA GLU A 46 3.82 -2.01 -2.28
C GLU A 46 3.70 -3.49 -1.89
N VAL A 47 2.56 -4.12 -2.19
CA VAL A 47 2.30 -5.53 -1.83
C VAL A 47 3.32 -6.50 -2.45
N GLY A 48 3.95 -6.14 -3.57
CA GLY A 48 5.03 -6.92 -4.19
C GLY A 48 6.30 -7.05 -3.35
N GLU A 49 6.50 -6.18 -2.35
CA GLU A 49 7.61 -6.26 -1.39
C GLU A 49 7.31 -7.19 -0.21
N MET A 50 6.11 -7.79 -0.15
CA MET A 50 5.74 -8.67 0.96
C MET A 50 6.55 -9.98 0.93
N PRO A 51 7.21 -10.35 2.04
CA PRO A 51 7.91 -11.63 2.16
C PRO A 51 6.98 -12.84 1.91
N PRO A 52 7.48 -13.94 1.32
CA PRO A 52 6.66 -15.11 0.98
C PRO A 52 5.85 -15.69 2.16
N SER A 53 6.42 -15.68 3.37
CA SER A 53 5.76 -16.11 4.61
C SER A 53 4.48 -15.33 4.90
N LEU A 54 4.52 -14.01 4.68
CA LEU A 54 3.40 -13.11 4.91
C LEU A 54 2.38 -13.17 3.77
N GLN A 55 2.82 -13.48 2.54
CA GLN A 55 1.90 -13.73 1.43
C GLN A 55 0.96 -14.92 1.74
N VAL A 56 1.47 -15.99 2.36
CA VAL A 56 0.65 -17.14 2.79
C VAL A 56 -0.38 -16.72 3.83
N LYS A 57 0.03 -15.93 4.83
CA LYS A 57 -0.87 -15.45 5.88
C LYS A 57 -1.94 -14.53 5.31
N LEU A 58 -1.54 -13.58 4.46
CA LEU A 58 -2.47 -12.69 3.77
C LEU A 58 -3.50 -13.48 2.96
N LEU A 59 -3.07 -14.46 2.17
CA LEU A 59 -3.99 -15.31 1.40
C LEU A 59 -5.00 -16.00 2.30
N ARG A 60 -4.57 -16.56 3.44
CA ARG A 60 -5.48 -17.20 4.40
C ARG A 60 -6.53 -16.21 4.92
N VAL A 61 -6.14 -14.98 5.25
CA VAL A 61 -7.10 -13.95 5.69
C VAL A 61 -8.08 -13.59 4.57
N LEU A 62 -7.61 -13.47 3.33
CA LEU A 62 -8.48 -13.16 2.17
C LEU A 62 -9.47 -14.28 1.85
N GLN A 63 -9.15 -15.52 2.21
CA GLN A 63 -9.99 -16.71 1.97
C GLN A 63 -10.99 -16.92 3.11
N GLU A 64 -10.49 -16.94 4.34
CA GLU A 64 -11.26 -17.35 5.52
C GLU A 64 -11.86 -16.16 6.29
N MET A 65 -11.47 -14.93 5.96
CA MET A 65 -11.86 -13.71 6.68
C MET A 65 -11.52 -13.77 8.17
N GLU A 66 -10.46 -14.50 8.52
CA GLU A 66 -9.99 -14.68 9.87
C GLU A 66 -8.47 -14.82 9.94
N PHE A 67 -7.90 -14.49 11.11
CA PHE A 67 -6.48 -14.63 11.37
C PHE A 67 -6.20 -14.81 12.87
N GLU A 68 -4.95 -15.11 13.19
CA GLU A 68 -4.44 -15.19 14.56
C GLU A 68 -3.35 -14.14 14.76
N ARG A 69 -3.30 -13.53 15.95
CA ARG A 69 -2.19 -12.62 16.30
C ARG A 69 -0.89 -13.41 16.40
N VAL A 70 0.24 -12.75 16.18
CA VAL A 70 1.55 -13.37 16.40
C VAL A 70 1.66 -13.84 17.86
N GLY A 71 2.00 -15.10 18.05
CA GLY A 71 2.09 -15.74 19.38
C GLY A 71 0.75 -16.02 20.06
N GLY A 72 -0.38 -15.74 19.41
CA GLY A 72 -1.71 -16.05 19.89
C GLY A 72 -2.30 -17.30 19.24
N THR A 73 -3.27 -17.91 19.90
CA THR A 73 -4.06 -19.05 19.38
C THR A 73 -5.53 -18.69 19.15
N LYS A 74 -5.92 -17.47 19.50
CA LYS A 74 -7.29 -17.01 19.32
C LYS A 74 -7.49 -16.57 17.88
N THR A 75 -8.37 -17.27 17.17
CA THR A 75 -8.86 -16.88 15.85
C THR A 75 -9.75 -15.64 15.97
N ILE A 76 -9.48 -14.64 15.12
CA ILE A 76 -10.18 -13.37 15.05
C ILE A 76 -10.81 -13.27 13.66
N LYS A 77 -12.14 -13.15 13.61
CA LYS A 77 -12.87 -12.90 12.37
C LYS A 77 -12.93 -11.40 12.11
N VAL A 78 -12.83 -11.01 10.84
CA VAL A 78 -12.90 -9.62 10.40
C VAL A 78 -13.65 -9.51 9.09
N ASP A 79 -14.32 -8.39 8.86
CA ASP A 79 -14.91 -8.00 7.59
C ASP A 79 -14.18 -6.78 7.04
N VAL A 80 -13.23 -6.99 6.12
CA VAL A 80 -12.34 -5.92 5.63
C VAL A 80 -12.31 -5.92 4.12
N ARG A 81 -12.59 -4.76 3.52
CA ARG A 81 -12.32 -4.53 2.10
C ARG A 81 -10.83 -4.31 1.88
N ILE A 82 -10.25 -4.98 0.90
CA ILE A 82 -8.82 -4.87 0.59
C ILE A 82 -8.61 -4.06 -0.68
N LEU A 83 -7.70 -3.09 -0.59
CA LEU A 83 -7.14 -2.38 -1.73
C LEU A 83 -5.63 -2.64 -1.71
N ALA A 84 -5.06 -3.06 -2.83
CA ALA A 84 -3.63 -3.30 -2.95
C ALA A 84 -3.03 -2.47 -4.08
N ALA A 85 -1.80 -2.01 -3.88
CA ALA A 85 -1.00 -1.33 -4.88
C ALA A 85 0.39 -1.95 -4.94
N SER A 86 1.03 -1.90 -6.11
CA SER A 86 2.43 -2.26 -6.29
C SER A 86 3.03 -1.50 -7.46
N ASN A 87 4.29 -1.08 -7.31
CA ASN A 87 5.09 -0.55 -8.40
C ASN A 87 5.79 -1.64 -9.25
N ARG A 88 5.72 -2.91 -8.81
CA ARG A 88 6.33 -4.06 -9.48
C ARG A 88 5.36 -4.73 -10.43
N LYS A 89 5.92 -5.37 -11.45
CA LYS A 89 5.16 -6.25 -12.34
C LYS A 89 5.01 -7.62 -11.69
N LEU A 90 3.95 -7.77 -10.88
CA LEU A 90 3.71 -8.99 -10.10
C LEU A 90 3.69 -10.27 -10.95
N LYS A 91 3.26 -10.21 -12.22
CA LYS A 91 3.32 -11.35 -13.13
C LYS A 91 4.75 -11.86 -13.37
N GLU A 92 5.72 -10.96 -13.55
CA GLU A 92 7.13 -11.34 -13.69
C GLU A 92 7.69 -11.90 -12.36
N ASP A 93 7.19 -11.41 -11.21
CA ASP A 93 7.57 -11.92 -9.90
C ASP A 93 6.99 -13.30 -9.60
N ILE A 94 5.83 -13.64 -10.18
CA ILE A 94 5.27 -14.99 -10.15
C ILE A 94 6.17 -15.95 -10.92
N ASP A 95 6.59 -15.58 -12.13
CA ASP A 95 7.48 -16.41 -12.97
C ASP A 95 8.83 -16.67 -12.28
N ARG A 96 9.28 -15.74 -11.43
CA ARG A 96 10.51 -15.87 -10.62
C ARG A 96 10.30 -16.57 -9.28
N GLY A 97 9.07 -16.95 -8.92
CA GLY A 97 8.73 -17.58 -7.64
C GLY A 97 8.83 -16.65 -6.42
N ILE A 98 8.83 -15.33 -6.63
CA ILE A 98 8.92 -14.32 -5.57
C ILE A 98 7.52 -13.97 -5.04
N PHE A 99 6.53 -13.99 -5.92
CA PHE A 99 5.13 -13.70 -5.57
C PHE A 99 4.25 -14.91 -5.84
N ARG A 100 3.35 -15.22 -4.93
CA ARG A 100 2.46 -16.38 -5.10
C ARG A 100 1.36 -16.09 -6.12
N GLU A 101 1.20 -17.03 -7.05
CA GLU A 101 0.18 -16.97 -8.09
C GLU A 101 -1.26 -16.93 -7.53
N ASP A 102 -1.54 -17.73 -6.50
CA ASP A 102 -2.86 -17.80 -5.86
C ASP A 102 -3.27 -16.48 -5.19
N LEU A 103 -2.33 -15.84 -4.49
CA LEU A 103 -2.52 -14.51 -3.92
C LEU A 103 -2.73 -13.46 -5.01
N PHE A 104 -1.95 -13.51 -6.10
CA PHE A 104 -2.10 -12.58 -7.21
C PHE A 104 -3.51 -12.61 -7.78
N TYR A 105 -4.04 -13.79 -8.11
CA TYR A 105 -5.39 -13.89 -8.66
C TYR A 105 -6.48 -13.48 -7.66
N ARG A 106 -6.25 -13.66 -6.35
CA ARG A 106 -7.20 -13.20 -5.32
C ARG A 106 -7.23 -11.68 -5.19
N LEU A 107 -6.10 -10.99 -5.40
CA LEU A 107 -6.01 -9.54 -5.39
C LEU A 107 -6.43 -8.93 -6.75
N ASN A 108 -6.10 -9.58 -7.86
CA ASN A 108 -6.25 -9.06 -9.22
C ASN A 108 -7.64 -9.36 -9.82
N VAL A 109 -8.70 -9.22 -9.02
CA VAL A 109 -10.09 -9.36 -9.50
C VAL A 109 -10.52 -8.10 -10.25
N VAL A 110 -10.16 -6.93 -9.72
CA VAL A 110 -10.37 -5.62 -10.36
C VAL A 110 -9.04 -4.89 -10.35
N GLN A 111 -8.48 -4.67 -11.55
CA GLN A 111 -7.19 -4.00 -11.73
C GLN A 111 -7.42 -2.58 -12.23
N ILE A 112 -6.75 -1.60 -11.61
CA ILE A 112 -6.68 -0.22 -12.08
C ILE A 112 -5.22 0.09 -12.35
N GLU A 113 -4.88 0.30 -13.62
CA GLU A 113 -3.56 0.75 -14.02
C GLU A 113 -3.49 2.28 -13.96
N VAL A 114 -2.54 2.81 -13.20
CA VAL A 114 -2.33 4.26 -13.09
C VAL A 114 -1.17 4.63 -14.03
N PRO A 115 -1.44 5.34 -15.14
CA PRO A 115 -0.38 5.70 -16.08
C PRO A 115 0.62 6.69 -15.43
N PRO A 116 1.90 6.62 -15.79
CA PRO A 116 2.90 7.60 -15.35
C PRO A 116 2.58 8.97 -15.95
N LEU A 117 3.06 10.04 -15.32
CA LEU A 117 2.69 11.42 -15.71
C LEU A 117 3.07 11.76 -17.16
N LYS A 118 4.15 11.18 -17.69
CA LYS A 118 4.56 11.32 -19.10
C LYS A 118 3.50 10.85 -20.11
N ASP A 119 2.62 9.93 -19.73
CA ASP A 119 1.55 9.39 -20.59
C ASP A 119 0.20 10.11 -20.34
N ARG A 120 0.17 11.12 -19.46
CA ARG A 120 -1.00 11.93 -19.11
C ARG A 120 -0.62 13.40 -18.87
N THR A 121 0.18 13.97 -19.75
CA THR A 121 0.70 15.35 -19.62
C THR A 121 -0.40 16.42 -19.59
N GLU A 122 -1.59 16.12 -20.08
CA GLU A 122 -2.80 16.94 -19.97
C GLU A 122 -3.23 17.21 -18.52
N ASP A 123 -2.78 16.40 -17.56
CA ASP A 123 -3.03 16.61 -16.14
C ASP A 123 -2.10 17.67 -15.52
N LEU A 124 -1.00 18.06 -16.20
CA LEU A 124 0.00 18.99 -15.67
C LEU A 124 -0.60 20.33 -15.21
N PRO A 125 -1.51 21.00 -15.94
CA PRO A 125 -2.11 22.24 -15.48
C PRO A 125 -2.86 22.08 -14.15
N PHE A 126 -3.62 20.99 -14.00
CA PHE A 126 -4.43 20.73 -12.81
C PHE A 126 -3.57 20.36 -11.61
N LEU A 127 -2.58 19.48 -11.80
CA LEU A 127 -1.63 19.09 -10.76
C LEU A 127 -0.82 20.30 -10.28
N THR A 128 -0.35 21.12 -11.22
CA THR A 128 0.44 22.32 -10.91
C THR A 128 -0.39 23.33 -10.13
N ALA A 129 -1.63 23.58 -10.55
CA ALA A 129 -2.54 24.46 -9.81
C ALA A 129 -2.79 23.94 -8.39
N HIS A 130 -3.06 22.63 -8.25
CA HIS A 130 -3.27 22.00 -6.95
C HIS A 130 -2.05 22.15 -6.03
N PHE A 131 -0.84 21.89 -6.53
CA PHE A 131 0.37 21.99 -5.71
C PHE A 131 0.73 23.44 -5.37
N ILE A 132 0.50 24.39 -6.28
CA ILE A 132 0.63 25.82 -5.97
C ILE A 132 -0.28 26.17 -4.80
N GLU A 133 -1.56 25.82 -4.87
CA GLU A 133 -2.53 26.10 -3.80
C GLU A 133 -2.14 25.41 -2.48
N LYS A 134 -1.81 24.12 -2.54
CA LYS A 134 -1.46 23.30 -1.36
C LYS A 134 -0.24 23.83 -0.60
N PHE A 135 0.77 24.33 -1.32
CA PHE A 135 2.02 24.81 -0.71
C PHE A 135 2.07 26.33 -0.56
N GLN A 136 1.04 27.05 -1.02
CA GLN A 136 0.95 28.49 -0.85
C GLN A 136 0.44 28.83 0.56
N PRO A 137 1.18 29.63 1.36
CA PRO A 137 0.68 30.14 2.62
C PRO A 137 -0.57 31.00 2.40
N SER A 138 -1.53 30.90 3.32
CA SER A 138 -2.89 31.46 3.27
C SER A 138 -3.01 33.00 3.12
N LYS A 139 -1.91 33.72 2.88
CA LYS A 139 -1.87 35.19 2.69
C LYS A 139 -1.02 35.67 1.50
N LYS A 140 -0.60 34.79 0.58
CA LYS A 140 0.18 35.22 -0.61
C LYS A 140 -0.71 35.50 -1.83
N LYS A 141 -0.22 36.35 -2.74
CA LYS A 141 -0.82 36.63 -4.06
C LYS A 141 -0.86 35.35 -4.91
N LYS A 142 -1.86 35.26 -5.81
CA LYS A 142 -1.97 34.17 -6.80
C LYS A 142 -0.65 34.01 -7.57
N ILE A 143 -0.09 32.80 -7.57
CA ILE A 143 1.11 32.48 -8.34
C ILE A 143 0.66 32.07 -9.74
N GLU A 144 1.18 32.77 -10.76
CA GLU A 144 1.00 32.41 -12.16
C GLU A 144 2.37 32.03 -12.73
N LEU A 145 2.42 30.91 -13.45
CA LEU A 145 3.67 30.41 -14.03
C LEU A 145 3.93 31.06 -15.39
N ALA A 146 5.17 31.49 -15.59
CA ALA A 146 5.62 32.05 -16.86
C ALA A 146 5.65 30.96 -17.95
N PRO A 147 5.48 31.32 -19.24
CA PRO A 147 5.48 30.36 -20.35
C PRO A 147 6.70 29.44 -20.41
N GLU A 148 7.87 29.94 -20.02
CA GLU A 148 9.13 29.19 -20.00
C GLU A 148 9.10 28.06 -18.97
N VAL A 149 8.41 28.27 -17.84
CA VAL A 149 8.22 27.25 -16.80
C VAL A 149 7.32 26.15 -17.32
N TRP A 150 6.21 26.50 -17.97
CA TRP A 150 5.33 25.50 -18.61
C TRP A 150 6.10 24.68 -19.63
N LYS A 151 6.89 25.33 -20.49
CA LYS A 151 7.73 24.64 -21.48
C LYS A 151 8.69 23.64 -20.81
N ALA A 152 9.29 23.99 -19.67
CA ALA A 152 10.14 23.08 -18.93
C ALA A 152 9.35 21.89 -18.34
N LEU A 153 8.17 22.13 -17.76
CA LEU A 153 7.32 21.08 -17.18
C LEU A 153 6.84 20.07 -18.24
N TYR A 154 6.46 20.54 -19.42
CA TYR A 154 6.02 19.69 -20.54
C TYR A 154 7.17 18.91 -21.20
N ASN A 155 8.39 19.46 -21.19
CA ASN A 155 9.55 18.79 -21.79
C ASN A 155 10.28 17.84 -20.83
N TYR A 156 9.91 17.82 -19.55
CA TYR A 156 10.49 16.92 -18.56
C TYR A 156 9.80 15.55 -18.61
N SER A 157 10.59 14.48 -18.43
CA SER A 157 10.11 13.10 -18.65
C SER A 157 9.33 12.49 -17.48
N TRP A 158 9.29 13.15 -16.32
CA TRP A 158 8.59 12.70 -15.10
C TRP A 158 8.72 11.18 -14.84
N PRO A 159 9.92 10.72 -14.42
CA PRO A 159 10.20 9.29 -14.21
C PRO A 159 9.37 8.68 -13.08
#